data_AF-A0A8J2YQE9-F1
#
_entry.id   AF-A0A8J2YQE9-F1
#
_cell.length_a   1.000
_cell.length_b   1.000
_cell.length_c   1.000
_cell.angle_alpha   90.00
_cell.angle_beta   90.00
_cell.angle_gamma   90.00
#
_symmetry.space_group_name_H-M   'P 1'
#
loop_
_entity.id
_entity.type
_entity.pdbx_description
1 polymer ?
#
loop_
_entity_poly.entity_id
_entity_poly.type
_entity_poly.pdbx_seq_one_letter_code
_entity_poly.pdbx_strand_id
1 'polypeptide(L)'
;MHQSIVTLPALARLPGLRHAFFTRQGGTGDGLYASLNCGFGSDDAPERVEANRARAMALIGLPASALTTVHQIHSADVAVVEQPWPRAENPKADALVTDRPGVALGILAADCVPILFADAEAGVIGAAHSGWKGTRDRIGQATIEAMERLGARRQHIHAAIGPAIQQASYEVGPEFPRHFAAEGPEAEQYFAPSTRPGHFMFDLPGLVEAHLNALGLASVERSRHDTAAEPALFFSYRRATLSGEPDYGRGLSAIALTR
;
A
#
# COMPACT_ATOMS: atom_id res chain seq x y z
N MET A 1 -21.07 -4.31 13.58
CA MET A 1 -20.29 -3.08 13.30
C MET A 1 -19.44 -3.37 12.09
N HIS A 2 -19.55 -2.59 11.01
CA HIS A 2 -18.72 -2.81 9.82
C HIS A 2 -17.28 -2.39 10.13
N GLN A 3 -16.32 -3.27 9.86
CA GLN A 3 -14.90 -2.96 10.02
C GLN A 3 -14.48 -2.00 8.92
N SER A 4 -14.32 -0.70 9.23
CA SER A 4 -13.98 0.32 8.24
C SER A 4 -12.48 0.47 8.00
N ILE A 5 -11.65 0.11 9.00
CA ILE A 5 -10.19 0.21 8.95
C ILE A 5 -9.53 -1.05 9.51
N VAL A 6 -8.33 -1.33 9.01
CA VAL A 6 -7.37 -2.28 9.57
C VAL A 6 -6.18 -1.48 10.09
N THR A 7 -5.75 -1.76 11.32
CA THR A 7 -4.52 -1.23 11.91
C THR A 7 -3.62 -2.39 12.31
N LEU A 8 -2.31 -2.15 12.25
CA LEU A 8 -1.30 -3.13 12.63
C LEU A 8 -0.54 -2.65 13.89
N PRO A 9 -0.41 -3.50 14.93
CA PRO A 9 0.32 -3.21 16.16
C PRO A 9 1.71 -2.58 16.01
N ALA A 10 2.49 -2.96 14.99
CA ALA A 10 3.83 -2.43 14.73
C ALA A 10 3.84 -0.90 14.64
N LEU A 11 2.77 -0.29 14.12
CA LEU A 11 2.60 1.16 14.08
C LEU A 11 1.63 1.67 15.14
N ALA A 12 0.57 0.91 15.48
CA ALA A 12 -0.48 1.38 16.39
C ALA A 12 0.03 1.67 17.82
N ARG A 13 1.16 1.06 18.21
CA ARG A 13 1.80 1.26 19.52
C ARG A 13 2.74 2.46 19.55
N LEU A 14 3.08 3.03 18.40
CA LEU A 14 3.99 4.16 18.32
C LEU A 14 3.24 5.46 18.67
N PRO A 15 3.78 6.28 19.59
CA PRO A 15 3.16 7.55 19.93
C PRO A 15 3.31 8.56 18.79
N GLY A 16 2.43 9.56 18.75
CA GLY A 16 2.59 10.70 17.84
C GLY A 16 2.22 10.44 16.38
N LEU A 17 1.78 9.23 16.03
CA LEU A 17 1.33 8.91 14.68
C LEU A 17 -0.10 8.37 14.62
N ARG A 18 -0.67 8.40 13.42
CA ARG A 18 -1.91 7.69 13.08
C ARG A 18 -1.74 6.99 11.75
N HIS A 19 -2.29 5.79 11.63
CA HIS A 19 -2.31 5.06 10.38
C HIS A 19 -3.60 4.26 10.22
N ALA A 20 -3.91 3.92 8.98
CA ALA A 20 -4.97 2.99 8.65
C ALA A 20 -4.76 2.39 7.26
N PHE A 21 -5.10 1.11 7.13
CA PHE A 21 -5.43 0.49 5.86
C PHE A 21 -6.96 0.49 5.74
N PHE A 22 -7.50 1.29 4.83
CA PHE A 22 -8.94 1.47 4.71
C PHE A 22 -9.55 0.30 3.94
N THR A 23 -10.68 -0.20 4.44
CA THR A 23 -11.51 -1.17 3.71
C THR A 23 -12.34 -0.44 2.65
N ARG A 24 -13.03 -1.18 1.79
CA ARG A 24 -13.98 -0.64 0.81
C ARG A 24 -15.29 -0.13 1.44
N GLN A 25 -15.47 -0.24 2.76
CA GLN A 25 -16.70 0.08 3.48
C GLN A 25 -16.76 1.56 3.91
N GLY A 26 -17.97 2.08 4.08
CA GLY A 26 -18.19 3.42 4.67
C GLY A 26 -18.02 4.60 3.71
N GLY A 27 -18.00 4.36 2.38
CA GLY A 27 -17.96 5.42 1.38
C GLY A 27 -19.32 5.75 0.77
N THR A 28 -19.30 6.47 -0.35
CA THR A 28 -20.49 6.97 -1.07
C THR A 28 -20.62 6.40 -2.49
N GLY A 29 -19.66 5.60 -2.94
CA GLY A 29 -19.69 4.95 -4.25
C GLY A 29 -20.74 3.85 -4.34
N ASP A 30 -21.12 3.51 -5.57
CA ASP A 30 -22.06 2.44 -5.93
C ASP A 30 -21.44 1.48 -6.95
N GLY A 31 -22.14 0.39 -7.28
CA GLY A 31 -21.70 -0.59 -8.28
C GLY A 31 -20.27 -1.11 -8.03
N LEU A 32 -19.43 -1.01 -9.05
CA LEU A 32 -18.01 -1.45 -9.02
C LEU A 32 -17.19 -0.69 -7.96
N TYR A 33 -17.59 0.54 -7.64
CA TYR A 33 -16.91 1.44 -6.71
C TYR A 33 -17.54 1.43 -5.32
N ALA A 34 -18.55 0.58 -5.08
CA ALA A 34 -19.16 0.42 -3.78
C ALA A 34 -18.09 0.01 -2.74
N SER A 35 -17.79 0.78 -1.70
CA SER A 35 -18.34 2.09 -1.34
C SER A 35 -17.27 3.18 -1.19
N LEU A 36 -16.09 2.88 -0.66
CA LEU A 36 -15.04 3.84 -0.33
C LEU A 36 -13.90 3.82 -1.38
N ASN A 37 -14.23 4.07 -2.64
CA ASN A 37 -13.22 4.24 -3.69
C ASN A 37 -12.45 5.56 -3.51
N CYS A 38 -11.13 5.49 -3.39
CA CYS A 38 -10.26 6.66 -3.17
C CYS A 38 -9.34 6.98 -4.36
N GLY A 39 -9.49 6.29 -5.49
CA GLY A 39 -8.61 6.42 -6.65
C GLY A 39 -9.20 7.24 -7.79
N PHE A 40 -8.61 8.40 -8.07
CA PHE A 40 -8.98 9.24 -9.23
C PHE A 40 -8.65 8.63 -10.60
N GLY A 41 -7.96 7.48 -10.63
CA GLY A 41 -7.68 6.74 -11.86
C GLY A 41 -8.77 5.73 -12.24
N SER A 42 -9.88 5.67 -11.50
CA SER A 42 -11.09 4.92 -11.87
C SER A 42 -12.04 5.77 -12.72
N ASP A 43 -13.04 5.13 -13.35
CA ASP A 43 -14.14 5.81 -14.04
C ASP A 43 -15.28 6.25 -13.09
N ASP A 44 -15.05 6.25 -11.77
CA ASP A 44 -15.97 6.82 -10.77
C ASP A 44 -16.02 8.35 -10.86
N ALA A 45 -17.11 8.94 -10.36
CA ALA A 45 -17.28 10.39 -10.33
C ALA A 45 -16.21 11.04 -9.42
N PRO A 46 -15.42 12.01 -9.92
CA PRO A 46 -14.36 12.66 -9.14
C PRO A 46 -14.83 13.21 -7.78
N GLU A 47 -16.05 13.75 -7.71
CA GLU A 47 -16.63 14.31 -6.49
C GLU A 47 -16.90 13.22 -5.43
N ARG A 48 -17.23 11.99 -5.86
CA ARG A 48 -17.38 10.84 -4.97
C ARG A 48 -16.03 10.40 -4.43
N VAL A 49 -15.00 10.37 -5.29
CA VAL A 49 -13.64 10.04 -4.87
C VAL A 49 -13.12 11.07 -3.86
N GLU A 50 -13.36 12.36 -4.07
CA GLU A 50 -13.03 13.42 -3.10
C GLU A 50 -13.74 13.23 -1.76
N ALA A 51 -15.07 12.98 -1.79
CA ALA A 51 -15.85 12.71 -0.58
C ALA A 51 -15.35 11.47 0.18
N ASN A 52 -14.98 10.41 -0.53
CA ASN A 52 -14.43 9.18 0.06
C ASN A 52 -13.06 9.42 0.70
N ARG A 53 -12.17 10.19 0.05
CA ARG A 53 -10.87 10.57 0.63
C ARG A 53 -11.04 11.43 1.88
N ALA A 54 -11.98 12.37 1.88
CA ALA A 54 -12.32 13.17 3.05
C ALA A 54 -12.84 12.30 4.21
N ARG A 55 -13.72 11.33 3.91
CA ARG A 55 -14.20 10.34 4.90
C ARG A 55 -13.08 9.49 5.47
N ALA A 56 -12.17 9.01 4.62
CA ALA A 56 -11.02 8.23 5.07
C ALA A 56 -10.14 9.04 6.05
N MET A 57 -9.84 10.30 5.75
CA MET A 57 -9.08 11.15 6.68
C MET A 57 -9.82 11.43 7.98
N ALA A 58 -11.14 11.65 7.91
CA ALA A 58 -11.96 11.84 9.11
C ALA A 58 -11.94 10.62 10.05
N LEU A 59 -11.86 9.39 9.52
CA LEU A 59 -11.76 8.16 10.33
C LEU A 59 -10.46 8.08 11.14
N ILE A 60 -9.39 8.72 10.66
CA ILE A 60 -8.14 8.89 11.42
C ILE A 60 -8.02 10.27 12.06
N GLY A 61 -9.10 11.06 12.11
CA GLY A 61 -9.13 12.35 12.80
C GLY A 61 -8.30 13.45 12.14
N LEU A 62 -8.15 13.42 10.82
CA LEU A 62 -7.41 14.41 10.03
C LEU A 62 -8.34 15.11 9.02
N PRO A 63 -8.04 16.38 8.67
CA PRO A 63 -8.75 17.05 7.59
C PRO A 63 -8.39 16.42 6.23
N ALA A 64 -9.29 16.52 5.26
CA ALA A 64 -9.05 16.02 3.90
C ALA A 64 -7.81 16.64 3.25
N SER A 65 -7.51 17.90 3.58
CA SER A 65 -6.36 18.66 3.07
C SER A 65 -5.00 18.13 3.56
N ALA A 66 -4.96 17.27 4.57
CA ALA A 66 -3.72 16.64 5.02
C ALA A 66 -3.22 15.56 4.04
N LEU A 67 -4.13 14.95 3.26
CA LEU A 67 -3.83 13.79 2.44
C LEU A 67 -3.05 14.15 1.18
N THR A 68 -1.86 13.57 1.06
CA THR A 68 -0.99 13.67 -0.11
C THR A 68 -0.80 12.29 -0.74
N THR A 69 -0.94 12.20 -2.06
CA THR A 69 -0.76 10.96 -2.83
C THR A 69 0.04 11.24 -4.10
N VAL A 70 0.56 10.19 -4.73
CA VAL A 70 1.35 10.29 -5.97
C VAL A 70 0.58 9.75 -7.17
N HIS A 71 1.09 10.00 -8.37
CA HIS A 71 0.69 9.27 -9.57
C HIS A 71 1.53 7.98 -9.64
N GLN A 72 0.96 6.89 -9.12
CA GLN A 72 1.60 5.57 -9.04
C GLN A 72 1.83 4.96 -10.43
N ILE A 73 3.07 4.58 -10.72
CA ILE A 73 3.51 4.05 -12.03
C ILE A 73 4.20 2.68 -11.93
N HIS A 74 4.15 2.04 -10.76
CA HIS A 74 4.84 0.79 -10.43
C HIS A 74 6.37 0.90 -10.55
N SER A 75 6.96 2.04 -10.18
CA SER A 75 8.42 2.25 -10.12
C SER A 75 8.98 2.04 -8.70
N ALA A 76 10.28 2.30 -8.53
CA ALA A 76 10.96 2.40 -7.26
C ALA A 76 11.16 3.86 -6.80
N ASP A 77 10.50 4.82 -7.46
CA ASP A 77 10.73 6.25 -7.21
C ASP A 77 10.01 6.71 -5.94
N VAL A 78 10.70 7.54 -5.16
CA VAL A 78 10.24 8.06 -3.86
C VAL A 78 10.17 9.59 -3.92
N ALA A 79 9.00 10.14 -3.60
CA ALA A 79 8.81 11.58 -3.47
C ALA A 79 8.95 12.02 -2.00
N VAL A 80 9.71 13.10 -1.76
CA VAL A 80 9.78 13.75 -0.45
C VAL A 80 8.68 14.81 -0.38
N VAL A 81 7.84 14.74 0.65
CA VAL A 81 6.73 15.67 0.85
C VAL A 81 7.12 16.73 1.88
N GLU A 82 7.40 17.95 1.41
CA GLU A 82 7.58 19.11 2.29
C GLU A 82 6.24 19.81 2.61
N GLN A 83 5.27 19.68 1.70
CA GLN A 83 3.91 20.19 1.84
C GLN A 83 2.97 19.40 0.91
N PRO A 84 1.67 19.27 1.23
CA PRO A 84 0.71 18.67 0.32
C PRO A 84 0.65 19.42 -1.01
N TRP A 85 0.71 18.68 -2.12
CA TRP A 85 0.55 19.26 -3.46
C TRP A 85 -0.90 19.12 -3.96
N PRO A 86 -1.35 20.02 -4.85
CA PRO A 86 -2.61 19.86 -5.55
C PRO A 86 -2.63 18.55 -6.36
N ARG A 87 -3.82 17.95 -6.51
CA ARG A 87 -4.01 16.71 -7.28
C ARG A 87 -3.41 16.76 -8.68
N ALA A 88 -3.53 17.90 -9.36
CA ALA A 88 -3.03 18.09 -10.73
C ALA A 88 -1.49 18.04 -10.83
N GLU A 89 -0.81 18.20 -9.71
CA GLU A 89 0.65 18.25 -9.60
C GLU A 89 1.22 16.98 -8.96
N ASN A 90 0.42 15.93 -8.78
CA ASN A 90 0.88 14.66 -8.24
C ASN A 90 2.13 14.17 -9.00
N PRO A 91 3.30 14.08 -8.36
CA PRO A 91 4.50 13.61 -9.01
C PRO A 91 4.36 12.12 -9.34
N LYS A 92 5.06 11.69 -10.38
CA LYS A 92 5.20 10.27 -10.71
C LYS A 92 6.13 9.63 -9.69
N ALA A 93 5.59 8.72 -8.89
CA ALA A 93 6.33 7.98 -7.87
C ALA A 93 5.43 6.86 -7.34
N ASP A 94 6.02 5.92 -6.62
CA ASP A 94 5.29 4.84 -5.94
C ASP A 94 5.53 4.82 -4.44
N ALA A 95 6.38 5.71 -3.92
CA ALA A 95 6.48 5.96 -2.49
C ALA A 95 6.57 7.45 -2.16
N LEU A 96 6.27 7.72 -0.89
CA LEU A 96 6.28 9.03 -0.28
C LEU A 96 7.03 8.95 1.06
N VAL A 97 7.76 10.00 1.40
CA VAL A 97 8.33 10.19 2.75
C VAL A 97 8.13 11.63 3.22
N THR A 98 7.99 11.82 4.54
CA THR A 98 7.95 13.16 5.14
C THR A 98 8.35 13.11 6.60
N ASP A 99 8.85 14.25 7.08
CA ASP A 99 9.11 14.58 8.48
C ASP A 99 8.24 15.78 8.95
N ARG A 100 7.20 16.13 8.17
CA ARG A 100 6.33 17.28 8.41
C ARG A 100 5.06 16.86 9.17
N PRO A 101 4.82 17.37 10.38
CA PRO A 101 3.55 17.15 11.09
C PRO A 101 2.36 17.70 10.31
N GLY A 102 1.21 17.03 10.42
CA GLY A 102 -0.03 17.44 9.75
C GLY A 102 -0.12 17.03 8.27
N VAL A 103 0.90 16.37 7.72
CA VAL A 103 0.85 15.72 6.41
C VAL A 103 0.52 14.23 6.58
N ALA A 104 -0.46 13.75 5.81
CA ALA A 104 -0.79 12.33 5.69
C ALA A 104 -0.32 11.80 4.34
N LEU A 105 0.55 10.79 4.36
CA LEU A 105 1.02 10.09 3.17
C LEU A 105 0.01 9.01 2.80
N GLY A 106 -0.44 8.99 1.56
CA GLY A 106 -1.42 8.03 1.05
C GLY A 106 -0.90 7.20 -0.13
N ILE A 107 -1.23 5.91 -0.12
CA ILE A 107 -1.00 4.99 -1.24
C ILE A 107 -2.31 4.29 -1.57
N LEU A 108 -2.59 4.15 -2.87
CA LEU A 108 -3.77 3.46 -3.38
C LEU A 108 -3.41 2.04 -3.81
N ALA A 109 -4.27 1.07 -3.49
CA ALA A 109 -4.08 -0.31 -3.91
C ALA A 109 -5.40 -1.06 -4.07
N ALA A 110 -5.37 -2.06 -4.94
CA ALA A 110 -6.39 -3.09 -5.09
C ALA A 110 -5.68 -4.39 -5.54
N ASP A 111 -4.94 -5.00 -4.61
CA ASP A 111 -4.10 -6.23 -4.71
C ASP A 111 -2.60 -5.98 -4.50
N CYS A 112 -2.03 -4.92 -5.07
CA CYS A 112 -0.63 -4.57 -4.79
C CYS A 112 -0.41 -4.28 -3.30
N VAL A 113 0.81 -4.43 -2.82
CA VAL A 113 1.12 -4.39 -1.39
C VAL A 113 1.33 -2.95 -0.91
N PRO A 114 0.43 -2.36 -0.10
CA PRO A 114 0.72 -1.08 0.55
C PRO A 114 1.61 -1.31 1.77
N ILE A 115 2.63 -0.48 1.94
CA ILE A 115 3.54 -0.54 3.08
C ILE A 115 3.57 0.83 3.75
N LEU A 116 3.42 0.86 5.06
CA LEU A 116 3.53 2.07 5.87
C LEU A 116 4.74 1.94 6.80
N PHE A 117 5.54 2.99 6.90
CA PHE A 117 6.78 3.03 7.66
C PHE A 117 6.78 4.19 8.66
N ALA A 118 7.37 4.00 9.83
CA ALA A 118 7.57 5.09 10.78
C ALA A 118 8.84 4.90 11.61
N ASP A 119 9.61 5.96 11.74
CA ASP A 119 10.53 6.19 12.85
C ASP A 119 9.91 7.28 13.74
N ALA A 120 9.31 6.86 14.85
CA ALA A 120 8.63 7.77 15.78
C ALA A 120 9.59 8.63 16.60
N GLU A 121 10.86 8.23 16.73
CA GLU A 121 11.87 9.03 17.43
C GLU A 121 12.37 10.18 16.56
N ALA A 122 12.64 9.90 15.28
CA ALA A 122 13.04 10.92 14.31
C ALA A 122 11.86 11.78 13.82
N GLY A 123 10.62 11.31 14.02
CA GLY A 123 9.43 11.96 13.48
C GLY A 123 9.38 11.86 11.95
N VAL A 124 9.73 10.71 11.39
CA VAL A 124 9.77 10.47 9.94
C VAL A 124 8.83 9.33 9.59
N ILE A 125 7.99 9.52 8.58
CA ILE A 125 7.08 8.50 8.06
C ILE A 125 7.29 8.26 6.58
N GLY A 126 6.93 7.06 6.13
CA GLY A 126 6.93 6.68 4.72
C GLY A 126 5.69 5.86 4.35
N ALA A 127 5.30 5.93 3.08
CA ALA A 127 4.26 5.06 2.52
C ALA A 127 4.68 4.61 1.12
N ALA A 128 4.57 3.32 0.81
CA ALA A 128 4.98 2.75 -0.46
C ALA A 128 3.92 1.83 -1.08
N HIS A 129 3.82 1.90 -2.40
CA HIS A 129 3.08 0.98 -3.26
C HIS A 129 4.05 -0.05 -3.84
N SER A 130 3.93 -1.30 -3.38
CA SER A 130 4.76 -2.41 -3.84
C SER A 130 3.91 -3.39 -4.63
N GLY A 131 3.69 -3.08 -5.91
CA GLY A 131 3.33 -4.10 -6.89
C GLY A 131 4.55 -4.96 -7.25
N TRP A 132 4.37 -6.05 -8.01
CA TRP A 132 5.47 -6.96 -8.33
C TRP A 132 6.70 -6.28 -8.96
N LYS A 133 6.51 -5.24 -9.78
CA LYS A 133 7.62 -4.44 -10.35
C LYS A 133 8.35 -3.63 -9.27
N GLY A 134 7.61 -2.94 -8.42
CA GLY A 134 8.18 -2.17 -7.31
C GLY A 134 8.92 -3.06 -6.31
N THR A 135 8.40 -4.27 -6.04
CA THR A 135 9.09 -5.27 -5.21
C THR A 135 10.42 -5.69 -5.84
N ARG A 136 10.41 -6.10 -7.11
CA ARG A 136 11.63 -6.44 -7.86
C ARG A 136 12.64 -5.28 -7.87
N ASP A 137 12.15 -4.06 -8.04
CA ASP A 137 12.95 -2.84 -8.14
C ASP A 137 13.25 -2.23 -6.75
N ARG A 138 12.96 -2.96 -5.66
CA ARG A 138 13.33 -2.63 -4.26
C ARG A 138 12.73 -1.33 -3.71
N ILE A 139 11.48 -1.01 -4.05
CA ILE A 139 10.76 0.19 -3.55
C ILE A 139 10.80 0.33 -2.01
N GLY A 140 10.72 -0.79 -1.26
CA GLY A 140 10.81 -0.77 0.20
C GLY A 140 12.15 -0.23 0.70
N GLN A 141 13.25 -0.71 0.12
CA GLN A 141 14.59 -0.22 0.42
C GLN A 141 14.76 1.25 0.03
N ALA A 142 14.31 1.63 -1.19
CA ALA A 142 14.37 3.01 -1.65
C ALA A 142 13.61 3.97 -0.72
N THR A 143 12.46 3.54 -0.19
CA THR A 143 11.66 4.31 0.78
C THR A 143 12.42 4.52 2.09
N ILE A 144 13.04 3.46 2.63
CA ILE A 144 13.85 3.53 3.85
C ILE A 144 15.04 4.48 3.67
N GLU A 145 15.78 4.36 2.56
CA GLU A 145 16.90 5.25 2.25
C GLU A 145 16.45 6.72 2.15
N ALA A 146 15.24 6.97 1.65
CA ALA A 146 14.66 8.30 1.63
C ALA A 146 14.27 8.82 3.03
N MET A 147 13.74 7.95 3.90
CA MET A 147 13.49 8.29 5.30
C MET A 147 14.79 8.62 6.05
N GLU A 148 15.86 7.87 5.80
CA GLU A 148 17.17 8.13 6.41
C GLU A 148 17.75 9.48 6.01
N ARG A 149 17.53 9.92 4.76
CA ARG A 149 17.89 11.28 4.33
C ARG A 149 17.13 12.38 5.09
N LEU A 150 15.98 12.06 5.68
CA LEU A 150 15.23 12.95 6.57
C LEU A 150 15.60 12.78 8.05
N GLY A 151 16.57 11.92 8.37
CA GLY A 151 17.08 11.73 9.72
C GLY A 151 16.53 10.49 10.45
N ALA A 152 15.71 9.66 9.80
CA ALA A 152 15.32 8.36 10.35
C ALA A 152 16.54 7.45 10.54
N ARG A 153 16.45 6.52 11.49
CA ARG A 153 17.45 5.46 11.70
C ARG A 153 16.83 4.12 11.41
N ARG A 154 17.45 3.31 10.55
CA ARG A 154 16.93 2.01 10.13
C ARG A 154 16.44 1.13 11.27
N GLN A 155 17.26 1.00 12.32
CA GLN A 155 16.94 0.20 13.50
C GLN A 155 15.76 0.73 14.34
N HIS A 156 15.25 1.92 14.06
CA HIS A 156 14.07 2.52 14.70
C HIS A 156 12.85 2.54 13.76
N ILE A 157 13.02 2.17 12.50
CA ILE A 157 11.92 2.13 11.53
C ILE A 157 11.09 0.87 11.78
N HIS A 158 9.80 1.06 12.02
CA HIS A 158 8.79 0.01 12.02
C HIS A 158 8.07 0.01 10.67
N ALA A 159 7.84 -1.17 10.09
CA ALA A 159 7.09 -1.34 8.85
C ALA A 159 5.80 -2.16 9.08
N ALA A 160 4.70 -1.71 8.48
CA ALA A 160 3.43 -2.40 8.44
C ALA A 160 3.03 -2.67 6.99
N ILE A 161 2.89 -3.95 6.64
CA ILE A 161 2.47 -4.43 5.33
C ILE A 161 0.96 -4.65 5.37
N GLY A 162 0.21 -3.88 4.60
CA GLY A 162 -1.26 -3.89 4.62
C GLY A 162 -1.92 -5.05 3.88
N PRO A 163 -3.26 -5.05 3.84
CA PRO A 163 -4.04 -5.98 3.00
C PRO A 163 -3.59 -5.93 1.54
N ALA A 164 -3.37 -7.11 0.96
CA ALA A 164 -2.90 -7.29 -0.41
C ALA A 164 -3.40 -8.65 -0.92
N ILE A 165 -3.18 -8.94 -2.20
CA ILE A 165 -3.48 -10.27 -2.74
C ILE A 165 -2.51 -11.28 -2.12
N GLN A 166 -3.03 -12.38 -1.58
CA GLN A 166 -2.19 -13.43 -0.96
C GLN A 166 -1.85 -14.53 -1.97
N GLN A 167 -0.86 -15.37 -1.64
CA GLN A 167 -0.39 -16.44 -2.52
C GLN A 167 -1.54 -17.32 -3.03
N ALA A 168 -2.53 -17.65 -2.19
CA ALA A 168 -3.67 -18.48 -2.56
C ALA A 168 -4.55 -17.89 -3.69
N SER A 169 -4.46 -16.58 -3.92
CA SER A 169 -5.27 -15.86 -4.93
C SER A 169 -4.44 -15.34 -6.11
N TYR A 170 -3.11 -15.30 -5.99
CA TYR A 170 -2.24 -14.67 -6.99
C TYR A 170 -1.62 -15.65 -7.98
N GLU A 171 -2.44 -16.25 -8.84
CA GLU A 171 -1.95 -17.05 -9.97
C GLU A 171 -1.20 -16.17 -11.00
N VAL A 172 -0.06 -16.64 -11.49
CA VAL A 172 0.77 -15.99 -12.52
C VAL A 172 1.17 -17.00 -13.61
N GLY A 173 1.51 -16.48 -14.79
CA GLY A 173 1.90 -17.28 -15.96
C GLY A 173 3.26 -17.98 -15.82
N PRO A 174 3.56 -18.96 -16.70
CA PRO A 174 4.82 -19.71 -16.70
C PRO A 174 6.05 -18.83 -16.84
N GLU A 175 5.93 -17.69 -17.51
CA GLU A 175 7.01 -16.74 -17.72
C GLU A 175 7.25 -15.81 -16.54
N PHE A 176 6.34 -15.76 -15.56
CA PHE A 176 6.39 -14.75 -14.51
C PHE A 176 7.59 -14.91 -13.55
N PRO A 177 7.96 -16.13 -13.10
CA PRO A 177 9.11 -16.30 -12.19
C PRO A 177 10.43 -15.72 -12.72
N ARG A 178 10.60 -15.65 -14.05
CA ARG A 178 11.82 -15.10 -14.68
C ARG A 178 12.07 -13.63 -14.32
N HIS A 179 11.03 -12.89 -13.93
CA HIS A 179 11.17 -11.50 -13.49
C HIS A 179 11.96 -11.35 -12.19
N PHE A 180 12.08 -12.44 -11.42
CA PHE A 180 12.77 -12.50 -10.13
C PHE A 180 14.06 -13.33 -10.18
N ALA A 181 14.52 -13.74 -11.37
CA ALA A 181 15.72 -14.58 -11.52
C ALA A 181 16.99 -13.97 -10.91
N ALA A 182 17.10 -12.64 -10.88
CA ALA A 182 18.21 -11.93 -10.27
C ALA A 182 18.26 -12.05 -8.72
N GLU A 183 17.15 -12.43 -8.09
CA GLU A 183 17.11 -12.70 -6.65
C GLU A 183 17.67 -14.09 -6.30
N GLY A 184 17.97 -14.92 -7.30
CA GLY A 184 18.57 -16.24 -7.12
C GLY A 184 17.56 -17.30 -6.65
N PRO A 185 18.06 -18.47 -6.21
CA PRO A 185 17.22 -19.61 -5.84
C PRO A 185 16.26 -19.32 -4.68
N GLU A 186 16.56 -18.32 -3.84
CA GLU A 186 15.69 -17.94 -2.72
C GLU A 186 14.34 -17.39 -3.20
N ALA A 187 14.24 -16.83 -4.40
CA ALA A 187 12.95 -16.38 -4.93
C ALA A 187 12.01 -17.54 -5.27
N GLU A 188 12.53 -18.74 -5.54
CA GLU A 188 11.71 -19.91 -5.92
C GLU A 188 10.73 -20.30 -4.82
N GLN A 189 11.07 -20.07 -3.54
CA GLN A 189 10.21 -20.41 -2.40
C GLN A 189 8.89 -19.62 -2.39
N TYR A 190 8.82 -18.48 -3.09
CA TYR A 190 7.61 -17.64 -3.18
C TYR A 190 6.70 -18.05 -4.33
N PHE A 191 7.04 -19.11 -5.08
CA PHE A 191 6.21 -19.66 -6.15
C PHE A 191 5.75 -21.07 -5.80
N ALA A 192 4.47 -21.22 -5.48
CA ALA A 192 3.86 -22.54 -5.31
C ALA A 192 3.24 -23.03 -6.64
N PRO A 193 3.07 -24.34 -6.85
CA PRO A 193 2.37 -24.86 -8.02
C PRO A 193 0.92 -24.35 -8.09
N SER A 194 0.45 -23.93 -9.26
CA SER A 194 -0.98 -23.72 -9.51
C SER A 194 -1.68 -25.01 -9.94
N THR A 195 -3.01 -25.04 -9.80
CA THR A 195 -3.88 -26.08 -10.40
C THR A 195 -3.87 -26.02 -11.93
N ARG A 196 -3.59 -24.86 -12.53
CA ARG A 196 -3.43 -24.72 -13.97
C ARG A 196 -2.00 -25.13 -14.39
N PRO A 197 -1.85 -26.09 -15.32
CA PRO A 197 -0.53 -26.54 -15.75
C PRO A 197 0.38 -25.38 -16.20
N GLY A 198 1.62 -25.41 -15.72
CA GLY A 198 2.64 -24.41 -16.02
C GLY A 198 2.44 -23.05 -15.33
N HIS A 199 1.40 -22.85 -14.53
CA HIS A 199 1.18 -21.62 -13.77
C HIS A 199 1.67 -21.77 -12.33
N PHE A 200 1.85 -20.64 -11.66
CA PHE A 200 2.34 -20.57 -10.29
C PHE A 200 1.44 -19.68 -9.42
N MET A 201 1.40 -19.96 -8.13
CA MET A 201 0.81 -19.11 -7.11
C MET A 201 1.92 -18.28 -6.46
N PHE A 202 1.92 -16.97 -6.67
CA PHE A 202 2.99 -16.08 -6.26
C PHE A 202 2.73 -15.39 -4.90
N ASP A 203 3.61 -15.58 -3.93
CA ASP A 203 3.54 -14.92 -2.62
C ASP A 203 4.21 -13.54 -2.66
N LEU A 204 3.55 -12.58 -3.30
CA LEU A 204 4.02 -11.20 -3.35
C LEU A 204 4.20 -10.58 -1.94
N PRO A 205 3.22 -10.66 -1.02
CA PRO A 205 3.38 -10.09 0.33
C PRO A 205 4.49 -10.76 1.14
N GLY A 206 4.67 -12.09 1.01
CA GLY A 206 5.76 -12.82 1.65
C GLY A 206 7.13 -12.41 1.12
N LEU A 207 7.27 -12.18 -0.19
CA LEU A 207 8.51 -11.67 -0.77
C LEU A 207 8.85 -10.26 -0.27
N VAL A 208 7.85 -9.36 -0.22
CA VAL A 208 8.00 -8.02 0.35
C VAL A 208 8.44 -8.08 1.82
N GLU A 209 7.81 -8.94 2.62
CA GLU A 209 8.16 -9.14 4.03
C GLU A 209 9.61 -9.61 4.19
N ALA A 210 10.06 -10.57 3.37
CA ALA A 210 11.43 -11.05 3.40
C ALA A 210 12.46 -9.98 3.01
N HIS A 211 12.17 -9.19 1.98
CA HIS A 211 13.01 -8.05 1.59
C HIS A 211 13.16 -7.06 2.74
N LEU A 212 12.06 -6.70 3.42
CA LEU A 212 12.10 -5.75 4.54
C LEU A 212 12.82 -6.31 5.77
N ASN A 213 12.62 -7.59 6.10
CA ASN A 213 13.29 -8.25 7.22
C ASN A 213 14.82 -8.29 7.02
N ALA A 214 15.30 -8.41 5.78
CA ALA A 214 16.72 -8.37 5.47
C ALA A 214 17.37 -6.98 5.66
N LEU A 215 16.59 -5.91 5.82
CA LEU A 215 17.11 -4.55 5.94
C LEU A 215 17.46 -4.13 7.37
N GLY A 216 17.19 -4.96 8.39
CA GLY A 216 17.53 -4.63 9.78
C GLY A 216 16.64 -3.55 10.40
N LEU A 217 15.34 -3.58 10.08
CA LEU A 217 14.33 -2.70 10.66
C LEU A 217 14.02 -3.08 12.12
N ALA A 218 13.42 -2.15 12.87
CA ALA A 218 12.97 -2.40 14.25
C ALA A 218 11.94 -3.53 14.31
N SER A 219 10.98 -3.52 13.39
CA SER A 219 10.03 -4.61 13.20
C SER A 219 9.35 -4.53 11.84
N VAL A 220 8.97 -5.70 11.31
CA VAL A 220 8.06 -5.82 10.17
C VAL A 220 6.85 -6.62 10.62
N GLU A 221 5.65 -6.10 10.35
CA GLU A 221 4.40 -6.82 10.59
C GLU A 221 3.55 -6.84 9.32
N ARG A 222 2.95 -8.00 9.03
CA ARG A 222 2.13 -8.21 7.84
C ARG A 222 0.68 -8.55 8.17
N SER A 223 -0.23 -7.86 7.50
CA SER A 223 -1.65 -8.19 7.46
C SER A 223 -1.88 -9.55 6.79
N ARG A 224 -2.79 -10.34 7.36
CA ARG A 224 -3.19 -11.64 6.80
C ARG A 224 -4.39 -11.54 5.85
N HIS A 225 -4.90 -10.33 5.63
CA HIS A 225 -6.06 -10.13 4.75
C HIS A 225 -5.70 -10.36 3.28
N ASP A 226 -6.58 -11.06 2.56
CA ASP A 226 -6.50 -11.29 1.13
C ASP A 226 -7.54 -10.43 0.40
N THR A 227 -7.06 -9.44 -0.34
CA THR A 227 -7.93 -8.50 -1.05
C THR A 227 -8.81 -9.18 -2.10
N ALA A 228 -8.33 -10.26 -2.72
CA ALA A 228 -9.07 -11.01 -3.71
C ALA A 228 -10.12 -11.93 -3.08
N ALA A 229 -9.78 -12.60 -1.97
CA ALA A 229 -10.67 -13.54 -1.28
C ALA A 229 -11.68 -12.88 -0.34
N GLU A 230 -11.48 -11.61 0.04
CA GLU A 230 -12.36 -10.88 0.98
C GLU A 230 -13.12 -9.72 0.29
N PRO A 231 -14.06 -10.01 -0.64
CA PRO A 231 -14.75 -8.99 -1.44
C PRO A 231 -15.64 -8.05 -0.61
N ALA A 232 -16.03 -8.48 0.60
CA ALA A 232 -16.78 -7.63 1.53
C ALA A 232 -15.91 -6.51 2.13
N LEU A 233 -14.60 -6.69 2.20
CA LEU A 233 -13.69 -5.74 2.84
C LEU A 233 -12.80 -5.00 1.85
N PHE A 234 -12.44 -5.57 0.70
CA PHE A 234 -11.45 -4.95 -0.18
C PHE A 234 -11.86 -4.95 -1.65
N PHE A 235 -11.41 -3.93 -2.37
CA PHE A 235 -11.36 -3.98 -3.83
C PHE A 235 -10.20 -4.88 -4.28
N SER A 236 -10.32 -5.48 -5.46
CA SER A 236 -9.30 -6.35 -6.04
C SER A 236 -9.34 -6.26 -7.55
N TYR A 237 -8.19 -5.92 -8.14
CA TYR A 237 -8.00 -5.90 -9.59
C TYR A 237 -8.11 -7.30 -10.19
N ARG A 238 -7.52 -8.30 -9.53
CA ARG A 238 -7.57 -9.71 -9.92
C ARG A 238 -9.00 -10.19 -10.01
N ARG A 239 -9.80 -9.93 -8.98
CA ARG A 239 -11.21 -10.32 -8.97
C ARG A 239 -11.99 -9.63 -10.07
N ALA A 240 -11.82 -8.32 -10.26
CA ALA A 240 -12.46 -7.57 -11.34
C ALA A 240 -12.11 -8.17 -12.72
N THR A 241 -10.82 -8.48 -12.94
CA THR A 241 -10.32 -9.09 -14.19
C THR A 241 -10.96 -10.46 -14.44
N LEU A 242 -11.01 -11.33 -13.43
CA LEU A 242 -11.62 -12.66 -13.55
C LEU A 242 -13.13 -12.60 -13.80
N SER A 243 -13.80 -11.57 -13.29
CA SER A 243 -15.23 -11.31 -13.52
C SER A 243 -15.52 -10.58 -14.83
N GLY A 244 -14.51 -10.15 -15.58
CA GLY A 244 -14.68 -9.34 -16.80
C GLY A 244 -15.23 -7.94 -16.54
N GLU A 245 -15.01 -7.39 -15.34
CA GLU A 245 -15.40 -6.02 -14.99
C GLU A 245 -14.48 -5.01 -15.71
N PRO A 246 -15.02 -3.90 -16.22
CA PRO A 246 -14.24 -2.92 -16.99
C PRO A 246 -13.29 -2.07 -16.15
N ASP A 247 -13.60 -1.88 -14.86
CA ASP A 247 -12.80 -1.10 -13.91
C ASP A 247 -13.06 -1.59 -12.47
N TYR A 248 -12.37 -0.99 -11.50
CA TYR A 248 -12.41 -1.37 -10.09
C TYR A 248 -12.10 -0.17 -9.19
N GLY A 249 -12.70 -0.16 -7.99
CA GLY A 249 -12.34 0.79 -6.94
C GLY A 249 -10.93 0.55 -6.39
N ARG A 250 -10.33 1.58 -5.79
CA ARG A 250 -9.00 1.51 -5.18
C ARG A 250 -9.08 1.88 -3.71
N GLY A 251 -8.60 1.00 -2.84
CA GLY A 251 -8.50 1.24 -1.40
C GLY A 251 -7.37 2.19 -1.08
N LEU A 252 -7.49 2.91 0.03
CA LEU A 252 -6.47 3.82 0.54
C LEU A 252 -5.71 3.15 1.69
N SER A 253 -4.41 3.41 1.78
CA SER A 253 -3.61 3.20 2.98
C SER A 253 -2.94 4.52 3.32
N ALA A 254 -3.00 4.94 4.58
CA ALA A 254 -2.44 6.23 4.98
C ALA A 254 -1.75 6.19 6.33
N ILE A 255 -0.73 7.04 6.48
CA ILE A 255 -0.01 7.31 7.72
C ILE A 255 0.26 8.81 7.86
N ALA A 256 0.21 9.34 9.08
CA ALA A 256 0.44 10.74 9.38
C ALA A 256 1.12 10.93 10.74
N LEU A 257 1.93 11.99 10.83
CA LEU A 257 2.43 12.54 12.08
C LEU A 257 1.37 13.48 12.68
N THR A 258 1.07 13.33 13.97
CA THR A 258 0.04 14.10 14.67
C THR A 258 0.58 15.19 15.60
N ARG A 259 1.90 15.24 15.76
CA ARG A 259 2.62 16.20 16.59
C ARG A 259 3.92 16.54 15.90
#